data_AF-A0A915HGU5-F1
#
_entry.id   AF-A0A915HGU5-F1
#
_cell.length_a   1.000
_cell.length_b   1.000
_cell.length_c   1.000
_cell.angle_alpha   90.00
_cell.angle_beta   90.00
_cell.angle_gamma   90.00
#
_symmetry.space_group_name_H-M   'P 1'
#
loop_
_entity.id
_entity.type
_entity.pdbx_description
1 polymer ?
#
loop_
_entity_poly.entity_id
_entity_poly.type
_entity_poly.pdbx_seq_one_letter_code
_entity_poly.pdbx_strand_id
1 'polypeptide(L)' 'MPQHPKKKLGACAYKNYSVKTLHKALDASHASMSFCDASELYKISKSTLQYQLAGKNLNPPGCPTVLTKDE' A
#
# COMPACT_ATOMS: atom_id res chain seq x y z
N MET A 1 23.00 8.97 -17.32
CA MET A 1 21.78 8.40 -16.75
C MET A 1 20.61 9.34 -17.08
N PRO A 2 19.56 8.91 -17.79
CA PRO A 2 18.41 9.77 -18.04
C PRO A 2 17.71 10.09 -16.71
N GLN A 3 17.64 11.37 -16.37
CA GLN A 3 16.90 11.83 -15.18
C GLN A 3 15.41 11.78 -15.50
N HIS A 4 14.67 10.87 -14.89
CA HIS A 4 13.22 10.86 -15.01
C HIS A 4 12.64 12.14 -14.40
N PRO A 5 11.82 12.91 -15.15
CA PRO A 5 11.23 14.13 -14.63
C PRO A 5 10.37 13.82 -13.41
N LYS A 6 10.66 14.48 -12.29
CA LYS A 6 9.89 14.33 -11.05
C LYS A 6 8.46 14.83 -11.31
N LYS A 7 7.46 13.99 -11.06
CA LYS A 7 6.05 14.39 -11.16
C LYS A 7 5.78 15.55 -10.19
N LYS A 8 4.95 16.51 -10.61
CA LYS A 8 4.50 17.61 -9.73
C LYS A 8 3.81 17.03 -8.49
N LEU A 9 3.98 17.68 -7.33
CA LEU A 9 3.27 17.32 -6.10
C LEU A 9 1.75 17.35 -6.38
N GLY A 10 1.04 16.28 -6.02
CA GLY A 10 -0.38 16.11 -6.33
C GLY A 10 -0.71 15.47 -7.70
N ALA A 11 0.25 15.37 -8.63
CA ALA A 11 0.04 14.68 -9.92
C ALA A 11 0.07 13.15 -9.82
N CYS A 12 0.31 12.60 -8.62
CA CYS A 12 0.22 11.17 -8.39
C CYS A 12 -1.25 10.79 -8.26
N ALA A 13 -1.84 10.21 -9.31
CA ALA A 13 -3.19 9.70 -9.26
C ALA A 13 -3.31 8.64 -8.16
N TYR A 14 -4.11 8.91 -7.14
CA TYR A 14 -4.46 7.91 -6.12
C TYR A 14 -5.22 6.78 -6.80
N LYS A 15 -4.59 5.60 -6.88
CA LYS A 15 -5.27 4.38 -7.29
C LYS A 15 -6.09 3.88 -6.11
N ASN A 16 -7.39 4.16 -6.12
CA ASN A 16 -8.33 3.59 -5.17
C ASN A 16 -8.64 2.16 -5.60
N TYR A 17 -8.09 1.18 -4.88
CA TYR A 17 -8.46 -0.22 -5.05
C TYR A 17 -9.76 -0.51 -4.30
N SER A 18 -10.60 -1.39 -4.85
CA SER A 18 -11.78 -1.84 -4.10
C SER A 18 -11.32 -2.57 -2.83
N VAL A 19 -11.96 -2.25 -1.70
CA VAL A 19 -11.66 -2.90 -0.41
C VAL A 19 -11.79 -4.43 -0.53
N LYS A 20 -12.81 -4.90 -1.26
CA LYS A 20 -13.03 -6.34 -1.50
C LYS A 20 -11.88 -6.99 -2.26
N THR A 21 -11.35 -6.33 -3.29
CA THR A 21 -10.23 -6.87 -4.08
C THR A 21 -8.92 -6.81 -3.30
N LEU A 22 -8.74 -5.77 -2.48
CA LEU A 22 -7.57 -5.63 -1.63
C LEU A 22 -7.52 -6.75 -0.57
N HIS A 23 -8.64 -7.03 0.11
CA HIS A 23 -8.71 -8.11 1.08
C HIS A 23 -8.41 -9.47 0.44
N LYS A 24 -9.03 -9.79 -0.70
CA LYS A 24 -8.73 -11.05 -1.43
C LYS A 24 -7.25 -11.20 -1.80
N ALA A 25 -6.61 -10.10 -2.21
CA ALA A 25 -5.18 -10.11 -2.53
C ALA A 25 -4.30 -10.33 -1.30
N LEU A 26 -4.68 -9.74 -0.15
CA LEU A 26 -3.99 -9.95 1.12
C LEU A 26 -4.18 -11.38 1.65
N ASP A 27 -5.40 -11.91 1.58
CA ASP A 27 -5.71 -13.28 1.97
C ASP A 27 -4.92 -14.29 1.14
N ALA A 28 -4.85 -14.09 -0.18
CA ALA A 28 -4.05 -14.92 -1.08
C ALA A 28 -2.55 -14.83 -0.76
N SER A 29 -2.06 -13.62 -0.44
CA SER A 29 -0.66 -13.42 -0.04
C SER A 29 -0.34 -14.09 1.31
N HIS A 30 -1.29 -14.14 2.24
CA HIS A 30 -1.17 -14.87 3.50
C HIS A 30 -1.16 -16.39 3.32
N ALA A 31 -1.88 -16.90 2.32
CA ALA A 31 -2.05 -18.33 2.08
C ALA A 31 -0.88 -19.02 1.37
N SER A 32 0.21 -18.31 1.05
CA SER A 32 1.46 -18.75 0.35
C SER A 32 1.65 -18.21 -1.08
N MET A 33 0.85 -17.25 -1.54
CA MET A 33 1.09 -16.59 -2.84
C MET A 33 2.16 -15.49 -2.71
N SER A 34 3.09 -15.40 -3.67
CA SER A 34 4.05 -14.31 -3.72
C SER A 34 3.36 -12.97 -4.00
N PHE A 35 3.86 -11.88 -3.41
CA PHE A 35 3.34 -10.53 -3.70
C PHE A 35 3.48 -10.14 -5.18
N CYS A 36 4.42 -10.72 -5.92
CA CYS A 36 4.55 -10.50 -7.36
C CYS A 36 3.34 -11.10 -8.08
N ASP A 37 3.01 -12.35 -7.80
CA ASP A 37 1.90 -13.07 -8.42
C ASP A 37 0.55 -12.43 -8.04
N ALA A 38 0.37 -12.09 -6.76
CA ALA A 38 -0.81 -11.37 -6.28
C ALA A 38 -0.94 -9.99 -6.95
N SER A 39 0.17 -9.30 -7.21
CA SER A 39 0.17 -8.01 -7.91
C SER A 39 -0.31 -8.15 -9.36
N GLU A 40 0.09 -9.21 -10.05
CA GLU A 40 -0.32 -9.46 -11.44
C GLU A 40 -1.78 -9.87 -11.56
N LEU A 41 -2.25 -10.69 -10.61
CA LEU A 41 -3.58 -11.28 -10.59
C LEU A 41 -4.65 -10.26 -10.18
N TYR A 42 -4.39 -9.48 -9.13
CA TYR A 42 -5.35 -8.50 -8.60
C TYR A 42 -5.13 -7.08 -9.14
N LYS A 43 -4.11 -6.87 -9.99
CA LYS A 43 -3.73 -5.54 -10.56
C LYS A 43 -3.48 -4.47 -9.48
N ILE A 44 -3.04 -4.91 -8.30
CA ILE A 44 -2.65 -4.05 -7.18
C ILE A 44 -1.13 -4.02 -7.11
N SER A 45 -0.52 -2.84 -6.96
CA SER A 45 0.93 -2.75 -6.83
C SER A 45 1.46 -3.56 -5.65
N LYS A 46 2.51 -4.35 -5.89
CA LYS A 46 3.27 -5.08 -4.85
C LYS A 46 3.55 -4.24 -3.60
N SER A 47 4.01 -3.00 -3.78
CA SER A 47 4.29 -2.08 -2.67
C SER A 47 3.06 -1.85 -1.80
N THR A 48 1.87 -1.67 -2.40
CA THR A 48 0.62 -1.49 -1.67
C THR A 48 0.26 -2.70 -0.82
N LEU A 49 0.41 -3.92 -1.36
CA LEU A 49 0.19 -5.16 -0.61
C LEU A 49 1.16 -5.26 0.57
N GLN A 50 2.44 -4.93 0.35
CA GLN A 50 3.46 -4.93 1.41
C GLN A 50 3.19 -3.86 2.48
N TYR A 51 2.78 -2.64 2.10
CA TYR A 51 2.45 -1.57 3.05
C TYR A 51 1.24 -1.92 3.91
N GLN A 52 0.21 -2.56 3.32
CA GLN A 52 -0.96 -3.00 4.06
C GLN A 52 -0.65 -4.17 5.00
N LEU A 53 0.13 -5.15 4.54
CA LEU A 53 0.55 -6.25 5.41
C LEU A 53 1.41 -5.76 6.58
N ALA A 54 2.32 -4.81 6.33
CA ALA A 54 3.16 -4.22 7.36
C ALA A 54 2.41 -3.24 8.28
N GLY A 55 1.09 -3.02 8.07
CA GLY A 55 0.27 -2.12 8.88
C GLY A 55 0.66 -0.64 8.80
N LYS A 56 1.49 -0.24 7.83
CA LYS A 56 2.08 1.12 7.76
C LYS A 56 1.06 2.21 7.43
N ASN A 57 -0.09 1.84 6.88
CA ASN A 57 -1.17 2.76 6.48
C ASN A 57 -2.45 2.58 7.33
N LEU A 58 -2.38 1.91 8.48
CA LEU A 58 -3.55 1.69 9.35
C LEU A 58 -3.96 2.93 10.15
N ASN A 59 -3.14 3.99 10.14
CA ASN A 59 -3.49 5.20 10.87
C ASN A 59 -4.64 5.92 10.16
N PRO A 60 -5.75 6.22 10.85
CA PRO A 60 -6.75 7.13 10.30
C PRO A 60 -6.07 8.47 9.99
N PRO A 61 -6.46 9.14 8.89
CA PRO A 61 -5.92 10.45 8.54
C PRO A 61 -6.13 11.40 9.73
N GLY A 62 -5.05 11.97 10.26
CA GLY A 62 -5.06 12.84 11.44
C GLY A 62 -4.43 12.25 12.71
N CYS A 63 -4.06 10.96 12.73
CA CYS A 63 -3.36 10.35 13.87
C CYS A 63 -1.86 10.17 13.60
N PRO A 64 -0.97 11.03 14.15
CA PRO A 64 0.48 10.88 14.02
C PRO A 64 0.98 9.60 14.69
N THR A 65 1.98 8.95 14.09
CA THR A 65 2.43 7.60 14.46
C THR A 65 3.36 7.54 15.68
N VAL A 66 3.91 8.66 16.22
CA VAL A 66 4.71 8.67 17.47
C VAL A 66 4.88 10.12 17.99
N LEU A 67 5.03 10.49 19.28
CA LEU A 67 5.26 9.80 20.56
C LEU A 67 4.31 10.37 21.64
N THR A 68 3.41 9.56 22.23
CA THR A 68 2.87 9.90 23.56
C THR A 68 3.99 9.72 24.58
N LYS A 69 4.61 10.83 25.00
CA LYS A 69 5.22 10.94 26.32
C LYS A 69 4.26 11.78 27.14
N ASP A 70 3.54 11.17 28.06
CA ASP A 70 2.93 11.88 29.16
C ASP A 70 3.00 10.98 30.40
N GLU A 71 3.84 11.45 31.33
CA GLU A 71 4.08 11.09 32.74
C GLU A 71 4.70 9.72 33.09
#